data_AF-A0A1I2KSL8-F1
#
_entry.id   AF-A0A1I2KSL8-F1
#
_cell.length_a   1.000
_cell.length_b   1.000
_cell.length_c   1.000
_cell.angle_alpha   90.00
_cell.angle_beta   90.00
_cell.angle_gamma   90.00
#
_symmetry.space_group_name_H-M   'P 1'
#
loop_
_entity.id
_entity.type
_entity.pdbx_description
1 polymer ?
#
loop_
_entity_poly.entity_id
_entity_poly.type
_entity_poly.pdbx_seq_one_letter_code
_entity_poly.pdbx_strand_id
1 'polypeptide(L)'
;MSALSTGVPGPDVLVPYWLAASQRVELATVVRQALTGRSVPPVAVLHLEDVLTELHVAAARDAVWPASAARVRLATGWDDDVLPVRLSAAELASVLALPELPDAVRALLGGTAA
;
A
#
# COMPACT_ATOMS: atom_id res chain seq x y z
N MET A 1 -3.06 -41.92 11.19
CA MET A 1 -2.34 -41.22 10.11
C MET A 1 -3.19 -40.04 9.68
N SER A 2 -2.84 -38.82 10.09
CA SER A 2 -3.51 -37.59 9.64
C SER A 2 -2.65 -36.99 8.52
N ALA A 3 -3.20 -36.85 7.33
CA ALA A 3 -2.54 -36.15 6.25
C ALA A 3 -2.49 -34.65 6.59
N LEU A 4 -1.29 -34.12 6.79
CA LEU A 4 -1.08 -32.68 6.86
C LEU A 4 -1.48 -32.11 5.50
N SER A 5 -2.51 -31.26 5.47
CA SER A 5 -2.79 -30.45 4.28
C SER A 5 -1.54 -29.66 3.97
N THR A 6 -0.87 -29.98 2.86
CA THR A 6 0.10 -29.09 2.22
C THR A 6 -0.71 -27.96 1.57
N GLY A 7 -1.25 -27.08 2.42
CA GLY A 7 -1.97 -25.90 1.97
C GLY A 7 -1.02 -25.05 1.15
N VAL A 8 -1.20 -25.05 -0.16
CA VAL A 8 -0.69 -23.96 -0.99
C VAL A 8 -1.29 -22.69 -0.37
N PRO A 9 -0.47 -21.71 0.05
CA PRO A 9 -0.99 -20.44 0.54
C PRO A 9 -1.96 -19.90 -0.51
N GLY A 10 -3.20 -19.60 -0.09
CA GLY A 10 -4.15 -18.92 -0.95
C GLY A 10 -3.57 -17.57 -1.41
N PRO A 11 -4.08 -16.99 -2.51
CA PRO A 11 -3.62 -15.68 -2.95
C PRO A 11 -3.77 -14.67 -1.81
N ASP A 12 -2.74 -13.86 -1.60
CA ASP A 12 -2.76 -12.83 -0.56
C ASP A 12 -3.94 -11.88 -0.76
N VAL A 13 -4.69 -11.65 0.31
CA VAL A 13 -5.81 -10.72 0.30
C VAL A 13 -5.25 -9.30 0.27
N LEU A 14 -5.57 -8.56 -0.78
CA LEU A 14 -5.17 -7.17 -0.92
C LEU A 14 -6.24 -6.24 -0.33
N VAL A 15 -5.87 -5.50 0.71
CA VAL A 15 -6.75 -4.57 1.42
C VAL A 15 -6.55 -3.15 0.89
N PRO A 16 -7.61 -2.41 0.51
CA PRO A 16 -7.47 -1.03 0.03
C PRO A 16 -7.23 -0.04 1.17
N TYR A 17 -6.16 0.73 1.05
CA TYR A 17 -5.85 1.91 1.87
C TYR A 17 -6.04 3.16 1.02
N TRP A 18 -6.92 4.06 1.45
CA TRP A 18 -7.28 5.27 0.70
C TRP A 18 -6.31 6.40 1.07
N LEU A 19 -5.39 6.71 0.16
CA LEU A 19 -4.33 7.69 0.39
C LEU A 19 -4.53 8.91 -0.51
N ALA A 20 -4.36 10.11 0.05
CA ALA A 20 -4.23 11.36 -0.69
C ALA A 20 -2.90 11.41 -1.48
N ALA A 21 -2.76 12.34 -2.43
CA ALA A 21 -1.54 12.42 -3.25
C ALA A 21 -0.28 12.67 -2.43
N SER A 22 -0.34 13.57 -1.44
CA SER A 22 0.78 13.85 -0.54
C SER A 22 1.24 12.58 0.18
N GLN A 23 0.32 11.83 0.76
CA GLN A 23 0.59 10.58 1.47
C GLN A 23 1.19 9.51 0.54
N ARG A 24 0.73 9.42 -0.71
CA ARG A 24 1.33 8.51 -1.71
C ARG A 24 2.76 8.92 -2.06
N VAL A 25 3.03 10.22 -2.20
CA VAL A 25 4.37 10.74 -2.51
C VAL A 25 5.33 10.48 -1.34
N GLU A 26 4.87 10.74 -0.11
CA GLU A 26 5.62 10.45 1.11
C GLU A 26 5.94 8.97 1.23
N LEU A 27 4.94 8.10 1.08
CA LEU A 27 5.13 6.65 1.10
C LEU A 27 6.14 6.20 0.03
N ALA A 28 5.97 6.64 -1.22
CA ALA A 28 6.89 6.30 -2.29
C ALA A 28 8.33 6.78 -2.02
N THR A 29 8.48 7.93 -1.38
CA THR A 29 9.78 8.51 -1.03
C THR A 29 10.49 7.66 0.02
N VAL A 30 9.80 7.34 1.11
CA VAL A 30 10.37 6.54 2.21
C VAL A 30 10.68 5.11 1.76
N VAL A 31 9.81 4.50 0.96
CA VAL A 31 10.06 3.17 0.40
C VAL A 31 11.30 3.18 -0.51
N ARG A 32 11.44 4.18 -1.40
CA ARG A 32 12.65 4.33 -2.22
C ARG A 32 13.91 4.53 -1.40
N GLN A 33 13.85 5.36 -0.35
CA GLN A 33 14.98 5.57 0.56
C GLN A 33 15.38 4.26 1.25
N ALA A 34 14.40 3.49 1.75
CA ALA A 34 14.65 2.19 2.37
C ALA A 34 15.32 1.21 1.42
N LEU A 35 14.86 1.13 0.16
CA LEU A 35 15.44 0.26 -0.87
C LEU A 35 16.88 0.65 -1.26
N THR A 36 17.24 1.93 -1.14
CA THR A 36 18.64 2.39 -1.34
C THR A 36 19.53 2.18 -0.10
N GLY A 37 18.92 1.90 1.06
CA GLY A 37 19.61 1.66 2.33
C GLY A 37 20.22 0.26 2.43
N ARG A 38 21.19 0.09 3.35
CA ARG A 38 21.91 -1.19 3.52
C ARG A 38 21.25 -2.19 4.49
N SER A 39 20.07 -1.88 5.05
CA SER A 39 19.51 -2.64 6.17
C SER A 39 18.00 -2.91 6.01
N VAL A 40 17.63 -3.55 4.91
CA VAL A 40 16.28 -4.13 4.73
C VAL A 40 16.44 -5.64 4.49
N PRO A 41 15.72 -6.51 5.23
CA PRO A 41 15.73 -7.94 4.97
C PRO A 41 15.34 -8.25 3.52
N PRO A 42 15.97 -9.23 2.83
CA PRO A 42 15.69 -9.49 1.40
C PRO A 42 14.22 -9.73 1.06
N VAL A 43 13.46 -10.38 1.95
CA VAL A 43 12.02 -10.60 1.74
C VAL A 43 11.24 -9.29 1.82
N ALA A 44 11.60 -8.38 2.74
CA ALA A 44 10.97 -7.07 2.82
C ALA A 44 11.29 -6.20 1.59
N VAL A 45 12.46 -6.38 0.95
CA VAL A 45 12.78 -5.70 -0.32
C VAL A 45 11.74 -6.01 -1.40
N LEU A 46 11.38 -7.29 -1.58
CA LEU A 46 10.36 -7.70 -2.56
C LEU A 46 9.02 -7.02 -2.28
N HIS A 47 8.55 -7.06 -1.03
CA HIS A 47 7.30 -6.43 -0.64
C HIS A 47 7.32 -4.90 -0.82
N LEU A 48 8.47 -4.25 -0.58
CA LEU A 48 8.63 -2.81 -0.80
C LEU A 48 8.64 -2.45 -2.29
N GLU A 49 9.19 -3.30 -3.16
CA GLU A 49 9.09 -3.13 -4.62
C GLU A 49 7.64 -3.31 -5.11
N ASP A 50 6.90 -4.26 -4.54
CA ASP A 50 5.47 -4.45 -4.82
C ASP A 50 4.64 -3.23 -4.39
N VAL A 51 4.96 -2.61 -3.25
CA VAL A 51 4.33 -1.34 -2.82
C VAL A 51 4.56 -0.22 -3.84
N LEU A 52 5.79 -0.06 -4.35
CA LEU A 52 6.07 0.96 -5.38
C LEU A 52 5.32 0.67 -6.68
N THR A 53 5.19 -0.60 -7.04
CA THR A 53 4.43 -1.03 -8.21
C THR A 53 2.96 -0.70 -8.04
N GLU A 54 2.36 -1.06 -6.91
CA GLU A 54 0.96 -0.79 -6.61
C GLU A 54 0.65 0.71 -6.57
N LEU A 55 1.56 1.56 -6.07
CA LEU A 55 1.41 3.01 -6.12
C LEU A 55 1.29 3.54 -7.56
N HIS A 56 2.06 2.99 -8.49
CA HIS A 56 1.93 3.33 -9.92
C HIS A 56 0.62 2.77 -10.50
N VAL A 57 0.26 1.54 -10.16
CA VAL A 57 -0.97 0.89 -10.62
C VAL A 57 -2.21 1.63 -10.11
N ALA A 58 -2.17 2.22 -8.90
CA ALA A 58 -3.23 3.06 -8.37
C ALA A 58 -3.42 4.32 -9.21
N ALA A 59 -2.34 5.03 -9.55
CA ALA A 59 -2.39 6.19 -10.43
C ALA A 59 -2.89 5.83 -11.84
N ALA A 60 -2.41 4.72 -12.39
CA ALA A 60 -2.84 4.23 -13.70
C ALA A 60 -4.35 3.88 -13.71
N ARG A 61 -4.86 3.24 -12.65
CA ARG A 61 -6.29 2.91 -12.53
C ARG A 61 -7.18 4.14 -12.57
N ASP A 62 -6.76 5.23 -11.91
CA ASP A 62 -7.50 6.49 -11.94
C ASP A 62 -7.57 7.09 -13.34
N ALA A 63 -6.44 7.06 -14.07
CA ALA A 63 -6.37 7.55 -15.45
C ALA A 63 -7.21 6.71 -16.42
N VAL A 64 -7.30 5.40 -16.21
CA VAL A 64 -8.06 4.48 -17.08
C VAL A 64 -9.57 4.56 -16.83
N TRP A 65 -10.00 4.76 -15.57
CA TRP A 65 -11.42 4.80 -15.19
C TRP A 65 -11.83 6.06 -14.41
N PRO A 66 -11.62 7.26 -14.97
CA PRO A 66 -11.77 8.52 -14.24
C PRO A 66 -13.20 8.76 -13.75
N ALA A 67 -14.21 8.37 -14.54
CA ALA A 67 -15.61 8.53 -14.15
C ALA A 67 -16.03 7.64 -12.96
N SER A 68 -15.40 6.46 -12.81
CA SER A 68 -15.68 5.58 -11.68
C SER A 68 -15.03 6.10 -10.40
N ALA A 69 -13.78 6.57 -10.48
CA ALA A 69 -13.10 7.18 -9.34
C ALA A 69 -13.80 8.46 -8.88
N ALA A 70 -14.20 9.34 -9.80
CA ALA A 70 -14.95 10.55 -9.47
C ALA A 70 -16.27 10.27 -8.74
N ARG A 71 -17.00 9.21 -9.11
CA ARG A 71 -18.24 8.82 -8.43
C ARG A 71 -17.99 8.37 -6.99
N VAL A 72 -16.92 7.60 -6.74
CA VAL A 72 -16.55 7.18 -5.38
C VAL A 72 -16.22 8.40 -4.54
N ARG A 73 -15.38 9.31 -5.05
CA ARG A 73 -14.98 10.53 -4.33
C ARG A 73 -16.17 11.43 -4.00
N LEU A 74 -17.10 11.59 -4.94
CA LEU A 74 -18.35 12.32 -4.69
C LEU A 74 -19.21 11.67 -3.60
N ALA A 75 -19.29 10.34 -3.59
CA ALA A 75 -20.10 9.62 -2.60
C ALA A 75 -19.47 9.63 -1.20
N THR A 76 -18.15 9.71 -1.10
CA THR A 76 -17.42 9.71 0.17
C THR A 76 -17.09 11.12 0.69
N GLY A 77 -17.17 12.14 -0.18
CA GLY A 77 -16.68 13.48 0.12
C GLY A 77 -15.15 13.57 0.15
N TRP A 78 -14.45 12.62 -0.46
CA TRP A 78 -12.99 12.64 -0.55
C TRP A 78 -12.50 13.62 -1.61
N ASP A 79 -11.28 14.12 -1.38
CA ASP A 79 -10.58 14.95 -2.35
C ASP A 79 -10.35 14.20 -3.68
N ASP A 80 -10.20 14.99 -4.75
CA ASP A 80 -10.10 14.52 -6.13
C ASP A 80 -8.88 13.64 -6.41
N ASP A 81 -7.92 13.64 -5.48
CA ASP A 81 -6.64 12.97 -5.58
C ASP A 81 -6.55 11.71 -4.71
N VAL A 82 -7.59 11.37 -3.94
CA VAL A 82 -7.59 10.18 -3.08
C VAL A 82 -7.73 8.92 -3.93
N LEU A 83 -6.84 7.95 -3.69
CA LEU A 83 -6.75 6.70 -4.45
C LEU A 83 -6.60 5.49 -3.53
N PRO A 84 -7.21 4.33 -3.89
CA PRO A 84 -7.00 3.09 -3.18
C PRO A 84 -5.67 2.45 -3.60
N VAL A 85 -4.76 2.30 -2.63
CA VAL A 85 -3.53 1.51 -2.71
C VAL A 85 -3.79 0.20 -1.98
N ARG A 86 -3.72 -0.92 -2.68
CA ARG A 86 -4.09 -2.23 -2.17
C ARG A 86 -2.87 -2.97 -1.69
N LEU A 87 -2.77 -3.21 -0.38
CA LEU A 87 -1.61 -3.85 0.21
C LEU A 87 -1.97 -5.23 0.74
N SER A 88 -1.06 -6.20 0.55
CA SER A 88 -1.07 -7.44 1.31
C SER A 88 -0.65 -7.20 2.77
N ALA A 89 -0.89 -8.18 3.64
CA ALA A 89 -0.43 -8.10 5.03
C ALA A 89 1.10 -8.01 5.13
N ALA A 90 1.84 -8.65 4.22
CA ALA A 90 3.29 -8.64 4.19
C ALA A 90 3.85 -7.30 3.70
N GLU A 91 3.23 -6.70 2.69
CA GLU A 91 3.53 -5.35 2.22
C GLU A 91 3.27 -4.31 3.31
N LEU A 92 2.10 -4.38 3.96
CA LEU A 92 1.76 -3.48 5.06
C LEU A 92 2.77 -3.60 6.22
N ALA A 93 3.10 -4.82 6.64
CA ALA A 93 4.07 -5.05 7.70
C ALA A 93 5.46 -4.50 7.34
N SER A 94 5.89 -4.68 6.08
CA SER A 94 7.17 -4.19 5.58
C SER A 94 7.22 -2.65 5.58
N VAL A 95 6.12 -1.99 5.19
CA VAL A 95 6.02 -0.52 5.24
C VAL A 95 6.00 0.01 6.67
N LEU A 96 5.20 -0.59 7.56
CA LEU A 96 5.11 -0.17 8.96
C LEU A 96 6.41 -0.38 9.74
N ALA A 97 7.27 -1.30 9.30
CA ALA A 97 8.60 -1.51 9.87
C ALA A 97 9.62 -0.42 9.48
N LEU A 98 9.31 0.46 8.52
CA LEU A 98 10.22 1.54 8.12
C LEU A 98 10.29 2.61 9.21
N PRO A 99 11.48 2.95 9.73
CA PRO A 99 11.62 3.91 10.83
C PRO A 99 11.25 5.33 10.39
N GLU A 100 11.58 5.70 9.16
CA GLU A 100 11.35 7.05 8.60
C GLU A 100 9.92 7.24 8.05
N LEU A 101 9.00 6.29 8.26
CA LEU A 101 7.61 6.42 7.79
C LEU A 101 6.91 7.56 8.55
N PRO A 102 6.36 8.58 7.85
CA PRO A 102 5.68 9.70 8.50
C PRO A 102 4.50 9.24 9.36
N ASP A 103 4.33 9.85 10.53
CA ASP A 103 3.32 9.45 11.51
C ASP A 103 1.89 9.47 10.92
N ALA A 104 1.59 10.43 10.06
CA ALA A 104 0.28 10.51 9.40
C ALA A 104 0.02 9.29 8.48
N VAL A 105 1.02 8.87 7.71
CA VAL A 105 0.93 7.69 6.84
C VAL A 105 0.89 6.42 7.69
N ARG A 106 1.70 6.34 8.75
CA ARG A 106 1.70 5.22 9.70
C ARG A 106 0.34 5.05 10.37
N ALA A 107 -0.28 6.14 10.82
CA ALA A 107 -1.58 6.10 11.47
C ALA A 107 -2.67 5.61 10.51
N LEU A 108 -2.67 6.12 9.27
CA LEU A 108 -3.61 5.70 8.23
C LEU A 108 -3.47 4.21 7.90
N LEU A 109 -2.24 3.76 7.63
CA LEU A 109 -1.97 2.35 7.30
C LEU A 109 -2.21 1.41 8.48
N GLY A 110 -1.96 1.87 9.71
CA GLY A 110 -2.24 1.15 10.95
C GLY A 110 -3.72 1.09 11.33
N GLY A 111 -4.62 1.72 10.56
CA GLY A 111 -6.06 1.76 10.85
C GLY A 111 -6.41 2.64 12.06
N THR A 112 -5.54 3.59 12.43
CA THR A 112 -5.74 4.53 13.54
C THR A 112 -6.11 5.94 13.10
N ALA A 113 -6.07 6.23 11.79
CA ALA A 113 -6.70 7.43 11.23
C ALA A 113 -8.20 7.16 11.01
N ALA A 114 -9.05 7.96 11.64
CA ALA A 114 -10.50 7.98 11.47
C ALA A 114 -10.92 9.06 10.46
#